data_AF-A0A1B8H6R2-F1
#
_entry.id   AF-A0A1B8H6R2-F1
#
_cell.length_a   1.000
_cell.length_b   1.000
_cell.length_c   1.000
_cell.angle_alpha   90.00
_cell.angle_beta   90.00
_cell.angle_gamma   90.00
#
_symmetry.space_group_name_H-M   'P 1'
#
loop_
_entity.id
_entity.type
_entity.pdbx_description
1 polymer ?
#
loop_
_entity_poly.entity_id
_entity_poly.type
_entity_poly.pdbx_seq_one_letter_code
_entity_poly.pdbx_strand_id
1 'polypeptide(L)'
;MKIWIIIALVFSFSLTSHAYTNTQPVPRDQAMTYIIKYSGSTTNAGKEKVLNQFDTLIRQHPDDIALRQLYSDLLIVDTRYDKAITQLNIINQDTQVPSLKLMECMLTERIKLPHNICYRDVISLFEKNNLKDFNYLLALHLGESPDFELHKRDWLETHTLSDEQKKSYCIKSQGVS
;
A
#
# COMPACT_ATOMS: atom_id res chain seq x y z
N MET A 1 38.79 -75.07 8.74
CA MET A 1 38.24 -73.82 8.16
C MET A 1 37.98 -72.86 9.32
N LYS A 2 38.62 -71.69 9.28
CA LYS A 2 38.75 -70.74 10.39
C LYS A 2 37.62 -69.72 10.34
N ILE A 3 36.76 -69.72 11.36
CA ILE A 3 36.01 -68.56 11.85
C ILE A 3 36.99 -67.77 12.70
N TRP A 4 37.11 -66.45 12.56
CA TRP A 4 37.40 -65.48 13.65
C TRP A 4 37.47 -64.05 13.09
N ILE A 5 37.15 -63.10 13.99
CA ILE A 5 37.51 -61.67 14.06
C ILE A 5 36.40 -60.65 13.68
N ILE A 6 35.82 -60.11 14.75
CA ILE A 6 35.07 -58.86 14.89
C ILE A 6 36.04 -57.68 14.73
N ILE A 7 35.75 -56.68 13.86
CA ILE A 7 36.25 -55.30 14.01
C ILE A 7 35.17 -54.31 13.55
N ALA A 8 34.84 -53.40 14.46
CA ALA A 8 33.96 -52.25 14.29
C ALA A 8 34.54 -51.21 13.31
N LEU A 9 33.70 -50.63 12.47
CA LEU A 9 33.99 -49.39 11.73
C LEU A 9 32.77 -48.48 11.77
N VAL A 10 32.79 -47.65 12.82
CA VAL A 10 32.35 -46.25 12.88
C VAL A 10 31.49 -45.80 11.70
N PHE A 11 30.18 -45.67 11.96
CA PHE A 11 29.28 -44.84 11.17
C PHE A 11 29.78 -43.39 11.24
N SER A 12 30.61 -43.01 10.27
CA SER A 12 30.90 -41.61 9.98
C SER A 12 29.63 -41.00 9.38
N PHE A 13 28.67 -40.63 10.24
CA PHE A 13 27.68 -39.64 9.87
C PHE A 13 28.45 -38.35 9.59
N SER A 14 28.71 -38.10 8.31
CA SER A 14 29.01 -36.75 7.84
C SER A 14 27.77 -35.91 8.11
N LEU A 15 27.72 -35.29 9.29
CA LEU A 15 26.93 -34.08 9.47
C LEU A 15 27.60 -33.03 8.57
N THR A 16 27.19 -33.00 7.30
CA THR A 16 27.29 -31.78 6.51
C THR A 16 26.35 -30.80 7.19
N SER A 17 26.86 -30.12 8.22
CA SER A 17 26.31 -28.86 8.67
C SER A 17 26.30 -27.97 7.43
N HIS A 18 25.14 -27.92 6.76
CA HIS A 18 24.87 -26.84 5.84
C HIS A 18 24.86 -25.61 6.74
N ALA A 19 25.98 -24.91 6.79
CA ALA A 19 25.98 -23.54 7.22
C ALA A 19 25.01 -22.85 6.28
N TYR A 20 23.79 -22.61 6.78
CA TYR A 20 22.76 -21.83 6.12
C TYR A 20 23.27 -20.40 6.07
N THR A 21 24.11 -20.13 5.08
CA THR A 21 24.67 -18.81 4.84
C THR A 21 23.73 -18.07 3.91
N ASN A 22 23.39 -16.85 4.31
CA ASN A 22 22.72 -15.83 3.52
C ASN A 22 21.18 -15.95 3.42
N THR A 23 20.47 -15.66 4.52
CA THR A 23 19.09 -15.15 4.41
C THR A 23 19.15 -13.79 3.74
N GLN A 24 18.89 -13.74 2.43
CA GLN A 24 18.41 -12.50 1.82
C GLN A 24 17.24 -11.98 2.67
N PRO A 25 17.22 -10.70 3.07
CA PRO A 25 16.08 -10.17 3.80
C PRO A 25 14.81 -10.38 2.98
N VAL A 26 13.71 -10.74 3.62
CA VAL A 26 12.39 -10.87 2.97
C VAL A 26 12.08 -9.53 2.28
N PRO A 27 11.41 -9.50 1.11
CA PRO A 27 11.30 -8.28 0.29
C PRO A 27 10.86 -7.03 1.06
N ARG A 28 9.98 -7.20 2.06
CA ARG A 28 9.55 -6.14 2.97
C ARG A 28 10.69 -5.48 3.74
N ASP A 29 11.64 -6.24 4.28
CA ASP A 29 12.76 -5.69 5.06
C ASP A 29 13.73 -4.89 4.16
N GLN A 30 13.92 -5.35 2.92
CA GLN A 30 14.69 -4.62 1.92
C GLN A 30 14.00 -3.29 1.57
N ALA A 31 12.69 -3.33 1.34
CA ALA A 31 11.89 -2.14 1.04
C ALA A 31 11.92 -1.13 2.20
N MET A 32 11.81 -1.57 3.45
CA MET A 32 11.95 -0.70 4.62
C MET A 32 13.34 -0.08 4.70
N THR A 33 14.39 -0.86 4.44
CA THR A 33 15.77 -0.35 4.35
C THR A 33 15.90 0.73 3.27
N TYR A 34 15.22 0.56 2.13
CA TYR A 34 15.20 1.55 1.07
C TYR A 34 14.45 2.81 1.49
N ILE A 35 13.30 2.72 2.15
CA ILE A 35 12.59 3.91 2.69
C ILE A 35 13.48 4.70 3.65
N ILE A 36 14.19 4.03 4.56
CA ILE A 36 15.12 4.70 5.49
C ILE A 36 16.21 5.44 4.71
N LYS A 37 16.81 4.78 3.70
CA LYS A 37 17.83 5.41 2.83
C LYS A 37 17.25 6.57 2.02
N TYR A 38 16.01 6.46 1.56
CA TYR A 38 15.30 7.51 0.84
C TYR A 38 15.16 8.76 1.70
N SER A 39 14.61 8.60 2.90
CA SER A 39 14.37 9.68 3.87
C SER A 39 15.68 10.34 4.33
N GLY A 40 16.76 9.57 4.44
CA GLY A 40 18.09 10.10 4.78
C GLY A 40 18.84 10.76 3.61
N SER A 41 18.35 10.66 2.38
CA SER A 41 19.02 11.23 1.21
C SER A 41 18.74 12.73 1.07
N THR A 42 19.81 13.53 1.08
CA THR A 42 19.76 14.99 0.91
C THR A 42 19.86 15.44 -0.56
N THR A 43 20.07 14.52 -1.49
CA THR A 43 20.23 14.82 -2.92
C THR A 43 19.17 14.12 -3.77
N ASN A 44 18.79 14.75 -4.88
CA ASN A 44 17.89 14.14 -5.86
C ASN A 44 18.50 12.87 -6.45
N ALA A 45 19.80 12.86 -6.75
CA ALA A 45 20.48 11.67 -7.26
C ALA A 45 20.45 10.49 -6.27
N GLY A 46 20.62 10.75 -4.97
CA GLY A 46 20.50 9.73 -3.94
C GLY A 46 19.08 9.17 -3.82
N LYS A 47 18.07 10.06 -3.88
CA LYS A 47 16.65 9.67 -3.92
C LYS A 47 16.33 8.79 -5.14
N GLU A 48 16.73 9.20 -6.34
CA GLU A 48 16.56 8.42 -7.57
C GLU A 48 17.24 7.07 -7.50
N LYS A 49 18.45 7.00 -6.95
CA LYS A 49 19.16 5.72 -6.76
C LYS A 49 18.33 4.75 -5.92
N VAL A 50 17.70 5.23 -4.85
CA VAL A 50 16.84 4.39 -4.00
C VAL A 50 15.55 3.98 -4.72
N LEU A 51 14.92 4.88 -5.48
CA LEU A 51 13.73 4.53 -6.29
C LEU A 51 14.05 3.45 -7.33
N ASN A 52 15.22 3.51 -7.97
CA ASN A 52 15.67 2.47 -8.90
C ASN A 52 15.91 1.10 -8.21
N GLN A 53 16.31 1.11 -6.93
CA GLN A 53 16.42 -0.12 -6.13
C GLN A 53 15.04 -0.71 -5.85
N PHE A 54 14.05 0.13 -5.50
CA PHE A 54 12.66 -0.27 -5.38
C PHE A 54 12.09 -0.85 -6.68
N ASP A 55 12.29 -0.18 -7.80
CA ASP A 55 11.86 -0.66 -9.12
C ASP A 55 12.44 -2.05 -9.44
N THR A 56 13.68 -2.30 -9.04
CA THR A 56 14.33 -3.60 -9.20
C THR A 56 13.72 -4.65 -8.29
N LEU A 57 13.47 -4.32 -7.03
CA LEU A 57 12.86 -5.23 -6.06
C LEU A 57 11.44 -5.62 -6.47
N ILE A 58 10.64 -4.68 -6.99
CA ILE A 58 9.30 -4.97 -7.52
C ILE A 58 9.36 -5.89 -8.74
N ARG A 59 10.34 -5.71 -9.65
CA ARG A 59 10.50 -6.63 -10.79
C ARG A 59 10.89 -8.05 -10.35
N GLN A 60 11.58 -8.19 -9.23
CA GLN A 60 11.94 -9.50 -8.65
C GLN A 60 10.76 -10.16 -7.94
N HIS A 61 9.80 -9.37 -7.44
CA HIS A 61 8.62 -9.83 -6.70
C HIS A 61 7.34 -9.20 -7.27
N PRO A 62 6.97 -9.49 -8.52
CA PRO A 62 5.91 -8.78 -9.23
C PRO A 62 4.52 -8.97 -8.60
N ASP A 63 4.30 -10.07 -7.89
CA ASP A 63 3.01 -10.43 -7.28
C ASP A 63 2.91 -9.99 -5.81
N ASP A 64 3.97 -9.37 -5.25
CA ASP A 64 3.97 -8.87 -3.88
C ASP A 64 3.23 -7.53 -3.80
N ILE A 65 1.93 -7.62 -3.55
CA ILE A 65 1.03 -6.47 -3.43
C ILE A 65 1.45 -5.54 -2.29
N ALA A 66 1.89 -6.09 -1.15
CA ALA A 66 2.30 -5.30 0.00
C ALA A 66 3.56 -4.47 -0.30
N LEU A 67 4.50 -5.05 -1.05
CA LEU A 67 5.68 -4.34 -1.55
C LEU A 67 5.29 -3.20 -2.50
N ARG A 68 4.37 -3.45 -3.43
CA ARG A 68 3.88 -2.41 -4.37
C ARG A 68 3.15 -1.29 -3.64
N GLN A 69 2.35 -1.60 -2.62
CA GLN A 69 1.66 -0.61 -1.82
C GLN A 69 2.68 0.29 -1.10
N LEU A 70 3.68 -0.32 -0.45
CA LEU A 70 4.74 0.41 0.24
C LEU A 70 5.52 1.35 -0.71
N TYR A 71 5.79 0.90 -1.94
CA TYR A 71 6.40 1.75 -2.95
C TYR A 71 5.48 2.87 -3.43
N SER A 72 4.18 2.59 -3.60
CA SER A 72 3.17 3.60 -3.96
C SER A 72 3.11 4.70 -2.91
N ASP A 73 3.09 4.35 -1.62
CA ASP A 73 3.09 5.30 -0.51
C ASP A 73 4.33 6.21 -0.54
N LEU A 74 5.51 5.63 -0.78
CA LEU A 74 6.76 6.39 -0.93
C LEU A 74 6.69 7.38 -2.10
N LEU A 75 6.16 6.93 -3.25
CA LEU A 75 6.00 7.77 -4.44
C LEU A 75 5.00 8.91 -4.21
N ILE A 76 3.92 8.67 -3.47
CA ILE A 76 2.91 9.69 -3.10
C ILE A 76 3.54 10.77 -2.24
N VAL A 77 4.29 10.37 -1.20
CA VAL A 77 4.99 11.30 -0.31
C VAL A 77 6.02 12.13 -1.09
N ASP A 78 6.68 11.55 -2.09
CA ASP A 78 7.59 12.27 -2.99
C ASP A 78 6.91 12.98 -4.16
N THR A 79 5.58 13.07 -4.16
CA THR A 79 4.78 13.76 -5.19
C THR A 79 4.89 13.20 -6.61
N ARG A 80 5.35 11.95 -6.76
CA ARG A 80 5.47 11.25 -8.06
C ARG A 80 4.18 10.54 -8.42
N TYR A 81 3.11 11.31 -8.53
CA TYR A 81 1.75 10.78 -8.63
C TYR A 81 1.53 9.88 -9.85
N ASP A 82 2.10 10.19 -11.03
CA ASP A 82 1.96 9.33 -12.21
C ASP A 82 2.48 7.91 -11.98
N LYS A 83 3.65 7.79 -11.33
CA LYS A 83 4.23 6.49 -10.98
C LYS A 83 3.41 5.80 -9.89
N ALA A 84 2.95 6.53 -8.88
CA ALA A 84 2.12 5.97 -7.81
C ALA A 84 0.80 5.41 -8.35
N ILE A 85 0.11 6.16 -9.22
CA ILE A 85 -1.12 5.73 -9.90
C ILE A 85 -0.88 4.44 -10.70
N THR A 86 0.25 4.35 -11.42
CA THR A 86 0.61 3.14 -12.16
C THR A 86 0.71 1.92 -11.24
N GLN A 87 1.32 2.06 -10.06
CA GLN A 87 1.42 0.95 -9.11
C GLN A 87 0.07 0.61 -8.47
N LEU A 88 -0.72 1.62 -8.09
CA LEU A 88 -2.06 1.43 -7.53
C LEU A 88 -3.02 0.75 -8.53
N ASN A 89 -2.94 1.10 -9.81
CA ASN A 89 -3.72 0.44 -10.87
C ASN A 89 -3.46 -1.07 -10.92
N ILE A 90 -2.19 -1.47 -10.80
CA ILE A 90 -1.80 -2.88 -10.77
C ILE A 90 -2.39 -3.55 -9.51
N ILE A 91 -2.24 -2.94 -8.34
CA ILE A 91 -2.78 -3.49 -7.08
C ILE A 91 -4.31 -3.63 -7.12
N ASN A 92 -5.01 -2.65 -7.69
CA ASN A 92 -6.47 -2.62 -7.73
C ASN A 92 -7.06 -3.65 -8.69
N GLN A 93 -6.31 -4.10 -9.70
CA GLN A 93 -6.72 -5.21 -10.56
C GLN A 93 -6.83 -6.54 -9.77
N ASP A 94 -5.98 -6.73 -8.76
CA ASP A 94 -5.89 -8.00 -8.03
C ASP A 94 -6.68 -8.02 -6.72
N THR A 95 -6.80 -6.88 -6.02
CA THR A 95 -7.29 -6.87 -4.62
C THR A 95 -8.72 -6.38 -4.42
N GLN A 96 -9.21 -5.48 -5.28
CA GLN A 96 -10.49 -4.77 -5.08
C GLN A 96 -10.63 -4.07 -3.70
N VAL A 97 -9.53 -3.64 -3.07
CA VAL A 97 -9.57 -2.95 -1.77
C VAL A 97 -10.11 -1.52 -1.96
N PRO A 98 -11.25 -1.15 -1.35
CA PRO A 98 -11.93 0.12 -1.66
C PRO A 98 -11.08 1.36 -1.36
N SER A 99 -10.30 1.36 -0.27
CA SER A 99 -9.44 2.49 0.11
C SER A 99 -8.26 2.71 -0.84
N LEU A 100 -7.72 1.65 -1.44
CA LEU A 100 -6.66 1.76 -2.45
C LEU A 100 -7.22 2.30 -3.77
N LYS A 101 -8.45 1.92 -4.14
CA LYS A 101 -9.14 2.51 -5.29
C LYS A 101 -9.50 3.98 -5.07
N LEU A 102 -9.94 4.34 -3.86
CA LEU A 102 -10.17 5.73 -3.49
C LEU A 102 -8.90 6.57 -3.64
N MET A 103 -7.78 6.08 -3.14
CA MET A 103 -6.47 6.73 -3.27
C MET A 103 -6.06 6.92 -4.74
N GLU A 104 -6.24 5.89 -5.59
CA GLU A 104 -5.98 5.97 -7.03
C GLU A 104 -6.82 7.08 -7.69
N CYS A 105 -8.13 7.15 -7.38
CA CYS A 105 -9.02 8.18 -7.93
C CYS A 105 -8.60 9.59 -7.50
N MET A 106 -8.30 9.79 -6.20
CA MET A 106 -7.88 11.09 -5.66
C MET A 106 -6.57 11.58 -6.29
N LEU A 107 -5.60 10.69 -6.48
CA LEU A 107 -4.34 11.04 -7.14
C LEU A 107 -4.55 11.34 -8.63
N THR A 108 -5.40 10.58 -9.29
CA THR A 108 -5.73 10.79 -10.71
C THR A 108 -6.41 12.15 -10.91
N GLU A 109 -7.37 12.51 -10.06
CA GLU A 109 -8.03 13.82 -10.12
C GLU A 109 -7.03 14.96 -9.90
N ARG A 110 -6.08 14.78 -8.97
CA ARG A 110 -5.03 15.78 -8.70
C ARG A 110 -4.18 16.12 -9.93
N ILE A 111 -3.93 15.14 -10.80
CA ILE A 111 -3.12 15.33 -12.02
C ILE A 111 -3.98 15.60 -13.27
N LYS A 112 -5.26 15.21 -13.29
CA LYS A 112 -6.17 15.29 -14.44
C LYS A 112 -7.60 15.64 -13.99
N LEU A 113 -8.07 16.84 -14.32
CA LEU A 113 -9.47 17.28 -14.12
C LEU A 113 -10.43 16.64 -15.14
N PRO A 114 -11.71 16.41 -14.81
CA PRO A 114 -12.27 15.74 -13.63
C PRO A 114 -12.75 14.31 -13.96
N HIS A 115 -12.78 13.41 -12.97
CA HIS A 115 -13.24 12.00 -13.15
C HIS A 115 -14.26 11.58 -12.09
N ASN A 116 -15.44 12.22 -12.08
CA ASN A 116 -16.57 11.83 -11.22
C ASN A 116 -16.95 10.34 -11.33
N ILE A 117 -16.73 9.72 -12.50
CA ILE A 117 -17.00 8.30 -12.74
C ILE A 117 -16.15 7.39 -11.82
N CYS A 118 -14.90 7.77 -11.51
CA CYS A 118 -14.01 6.92 -10.69
C CYS A 118 -14.55 6.71 -9.28
N TYR A 119 -15.10 7.76 -8.66
CA TYR A 119 -15.63 7.69 -7.31
C TYR A 119 -16.91 6.87 -7.20
N ARG A 120 -17.72 6.77 -8.27
CA ARG A 120 -18.87 5.87 -8.28
C ARG A 120 -18.45 4.41 -8.14
N ASP A 121 -17.38 4.00 -8.83
CA ASP A 121 -16.85 2.64 -8.71
C ASP A 121 -16.29 2.38 -7.31
N VAL A 122 -15.65 3.38 -6.70
CA VAL A 122 -15.19 3.33 -5.30
C VAL A 122 -16.36 3.12 -4.35
N ILE A 123 -17.44 3.91 -4.47
CA ILE A 123 -18.65 3.78 -3.63
C ILE A 123 -19.21 2.35 -3.71
N SER A 124 -19.37 1.81 -4.93
CA SER A 124 -19.85 0.44 -5.12
C SER A 124 -18.92 -0.60 -4.48
N LEU A 125 -17.61 -0.38 -4.47
CA LEU A 125 -16.67 -1.26 -3.77
C LEU A 125 -16.85 -1.20 -2.25
N PHE A 126 -17.04 -0.02 -1.65
CA PHE A 126 -17.32 0.11 -0.22
C PHE A 126 -18.63 -0.59 0.16
N GLU A 127 -19.70 -0.39 -0.61
CA GLU A 127 -21.01 -1.02 -0.40
C GLU A 127 -20.93 -2.54 -0.50
N LYS A 128 -20.28 -3.06 -1.55
CA LYS A 128 -20.06 -4.50 -1.76
C LYS A 128 -19.32 -5.14 -0.58
N ASN A 129 -18.38 -4.42 0.03
CA ASN A 129 -17.59 -4.89 1.18
C ASN A 129 -18.23 -4.55 2.53
N ASN A 130 -19.42 -3.92 2.55
CA ASN A 130 -20.12 -3.47 3.76
C ASN A 130 -19.24 -2.61 4.68
N LEU A 131 -18.42 -1.73 4.11
CA LEU A 131 -17.54 -0.81 4.82
C LEU A 131 -18.17 0.59 4.84
N LYS A 132 -18.44 1.13 6.03
CA LYS A 132 -19.03 2.46 6.26
C LYS A 132 -18.14 3.34 7.14
N ASP A 133 -16.85 3.34 6.85
CA ASP A 133 -15.86 4.13 7.58
C ASP A 133 -15.76 5.57 7.03
N PHE A 134 -14.79 6.34 7.50
CA PHE A 134 -14.56 7.70 7.02
C PHE A 134 -14.22 7.76 5.52
N ASN A 135 -13.54 6.75 4.97
CA ASN A 135 -13.18 6.72 3.56
C ASN A 135 -14.43 6.53 2.68
N TYR A 136 -15.42 5.79 3.17
CA TYR A 136 -16.73 5.71 2.50
C TYR A 136 -17.41 7.08 2.43
N LEU A 137 -17.43 7.84 3.53
CA LEU A 137 -17.97 9.21 3.53
C LEU A 137 -17.22 10.13 2.56
N LEU A 138 -15.90 10.01 2.52
CA LEU A 138 -15.06 10.78 1.60
C LEU A 138 -15.38 10.42 0.15
N ALA A 139 -15.56 9.13 -0.16
CA ALA A 139 -15.94 8.68 -1.50
C ALA A 139 -17.33 9.21 -1.91
N LEU A 140 -18.32 9.19 -1.02
CA LEU A 140 -19.64 9.78 -1.24
C LEU A 140 -19.54 11.28 -1.53
N HIS A 141 -18.72 12.01 -0.77
CA HIS A 141 -18.51 13.44 -0.96
C HIS A 141 -17.88 13.76 -2.31
N LEU A 142 -16.75 13.10 -2.62
CA LEU A 142 -15.99 13.33 -3.86
C LEU A 142 -16.74 12.84 -5.11
N GLY A 143 -17.57 11.81 -4.95
CA GLY A 143 -18.45 11.31 -6.01
C GLY A 143 -19.76 12.07 -6.16
N GLU A 144 -19.98 13.14 -5.38
CA GLU A 144 -21.22 13.93 -5.36
C GLU A 144 -22.48 13.07 -5.20
N SER A 145 -22.38 12.02 -4.36
CA SER A 145 -23.48 11.08 -4.13
C SER A 145 -24.63 11.76 -3.38
N PRO A 146 -25.89 11.56 -3.80
CA PRO A 146 -27.05 12.09 -3.08
C PRO A 146 -27.18 11.54 -1.65
N ASP A 147 -26.56 10.39 -1.36
CA ASP A 147 -26.63 9.73 -0.04
C ASP A 147 -25.62 10.29 0.98
N PHE A 148 -24.76 11.23 0.55
CA PHE A 148 -23.70 11.77 1.41
C PHE A 148 -24.23 12.38 2.71
N GLU A 149 -25.23 13.27 2.66
CA GLU A 149 -25.74 13.95 3.86
C GLU A 149 -26.44 12.99 4.83
N LEU A 150 -27.09 11.94 4.32
CA LEU A 150 -27.67 10.88 5.15
C LEU A 150 -26.57 10.15 5.93
N HIS A 151 -25.56 9.64 5.23
CA HIS A 151 -24.48 8.88 5.87
C HIS A 151 -23.60 9.73 6.79
N LYS A 152 -23.37 11.00 6.44
CA LYS A 152 -22.63 11.94 7.28
C LYS A 152 -23.34 12.15 8.62
N ARG A 153 -24.67 12.33 8.62
CA ARG A 153 -25.45 12.47 9.85
C ARG A 153 -25.29 11.24 10.75
N ASP A 154 -25.52 10.04 10.21
CA ASP A 154 -25.44 8.79 10.97
C ASP A 154 -24.03 8.57 11.56
N TRP A 155 -22.98 8.94 10.82
CA TRP A 155 -21.60 8.83 11.29
C TRP A 155 -21.29 9.81 12.44
N LEU A 156 -21.81 11.04 12.37
CA LEU A 156 -21.63 12.07 13.42
C LEU A 156 -22.38 11.75 14.72
N GLU A 157 -23.46 10.96 14.65
CA GLU A 157 -24.15 10.49 15.86
C GLU A 157 -23.33 9.44 16.63
N THR A 158 -22.47 8.71 15.93
CA THR A 158 -21.72 7.58 16.48
C THR A 158 -20.24 7.88 16.72
N HIS A 159 -19.73 8.99 16.17
CA HIS A 159 -18.33 9.37 16.25
C HIS A 159 -18.17 10.87 16.54
N THR A 160 -17.24 11.20 17.43
CA THR A 160 -16.82 12.58 17.65
C THR A 160 -15.73 12.96 16.65
N LEU A 161 -15.94 14.06 15.92
CA LEU A 161 -14.89 14.62 15.08
C LEU A 161 -13.77 15.19 15.95
N SER A 162 -12.52 14.90 15.59
CA SER A 162 -11.37 15.69 16.06
C SER A 162 -11.48 17.12 15.54
N ASP A 163 -10.78 18.07 16.19
CA ASP A 163 -10.82 19.47 15.75
C ASP A 163 -10.22 19.67 14.36
N GLU A 164 -9.30 18.79 13.94
CA GLU A 164 -8.77 18.76 12.57
C GLU A 164 -9.83 18.29 11.56
N GLN A 165 -10.61 17.28 11.91
CA GLN A 165 -11.71 16.79 11.07
C GLN A 165 -12.86 17.81 10.96
N LYS A 166 -13.13 18.56 12.04
CA LYS A 166 -14.11 19.67 11.98
C LYS A 166 -13.66 20.76 10.99
N LYS A 167 -12.36 21.09 10.96
CA LYS A 167 -11.82 22.09 10.03
C LYS A 167 -11.97 21.67 8.57
N SER A 168 -11.82 20.39 8.23
CA SER A 168 -12.03 19.92 6.84
C SER A 168 -13.51 19.88 6.43
N TYR A 169 -14.42 19.54 7.35
CA TYR A 169 -15.87 19.53 7.08
C TYR A 169 -16.52 20.92 7.01
N CYS A 170 -15.99 21.91 7.73
CA CYS A 170 -16.56 23.26 7.75
C CYS A 170 -16.19 24.12 6.52
N ILE A 171 -15.29 23.67 5.64
CA ILE A 171 -14.93 24.41 4.41
C ILE A 171 -15.93 24.07 3.30
N LYS A 172 -17.21 24.46 3.49
CA LYS A 172 -18.22 24.79 2.44
C LYS A 172 -19.65 24.98 2.98
N SER A 173 -19.82 25.49 4.19
CA SER A 173 -21.12 26.06 4.63
C SER A 173 -21.18 27.60 4.56
N GLN A 174 -20.12 28.25 4.07
CA GLN A 174 -20.13 29.69 3.80
C GLN A 174 -20.25 29.94 2.29
N GLY A 175 -21.49 30.13 1.85
CA GLY A 175 -21.81 30.64 0.51
C GLY A 175 -22.97 29.92 -0.16
N VAL A 176 -24.21 30.20 0.26
CA VAL A 176 -25.26 30.87 -0.53
C VAL A 176 -26.39 31.23 0.45
N SER A 177 -26.46 32.50 0.83
CA SER A 177 -27.72 33.20 1.13
C SER A 177 -27.68 34.52 0.39
#